data_AF-A0A346N4R6-F1
#
_entry.id   AF-A0A346N4R6-F1
#
_cell.length_a   1.000
_cell.length_b   1.000
_cell.length_c   1.000
_cell.angle_alpha   90.00
_cell.angle_beta   90.00
_cell.angle_gamma   90.00
#
_symmetry.space_group_name_H-M   'P 1'
#
loop_
_entity.id
_entity.type
_entity.pdbx_description
1 polymer ?
#
loop_
_entity_poly.entity_id
_entity_poly.type
_entity_poly.pdbx_seq_one_letter_code
_entity_poly.pdbx_strand_id
1 'polypeptide(L)'
;MPNIATLLKSEITRLSKKAARQSTAPLQAASSSQRHQLATLKKQVHVLEQEVAKLRRLVGKTAAVAAPSTAEDGEKVRFSAKGLKSLRSRLGLSAEDFGKLIGVTGQSVYNWEAEKTVPRQSQVVAIAALRGVGKKEVKARLEQLAGQG
;
A
#
# COMPACT_ATOMS: atom_id res chain seq x y z
N MET A 1 -65.34 13.63 39.62
CA MET A 1 -64.04 14.02 40.19
C MET A 1 -62.94 13.22 39.50
N PRO A 2 -61.98 13.85 38.80
CA PRO A 2 -60.88 13.11 38.17
C PRO A 2 -60.04 12.36 39.22
N ASN A 3 -59.70 11.10 38.95
CA ASN A 3 -58.98 10.24 39.87
C ASN A 3 -57.48 10.57 39.87
N ILE A 4 -56.99 11.20 40.94
CA ILE A 4 -55.61 11.69 41.07
C ILE A 4 -54.57 10.57 40.84
N ALA A 5 -54.85 9.34 41.28
CA ALA A 5 -53.95 8.21 41.08
C ALA A 5 -53.76 7.87 39.59
N THR A 6 -54.82 8.00 38.78
CA THR A 6 -54.74 7.79 37.32
C THR A 6 -53.95 8.89 36.63
N LEU A 7 -54.13 10.15 37.06
CA LEU A 7 -53.36 11.29 36.55
C LEU A 7 -51.87 11.14 36.86
N LEU A 8 -51.50 10.82 38.10
CA LEU A 8 -50.10 10.60 38.50
C LEU A 8 -49.47 9.43 37.73
N LYS A 9 -50.17 8.30 37.58
CA LYS A 9 -49.66 7.17 36.79
C LYS A 9 -49.44 7.57 35.32
N SER A 10 -50.37 8.33 34.74
CA SER A 10 -50.20 8.84 33.36
C SER A 10 -48.97 9.74 33.24
N GLU A 11 -48.74 10.62 34.21
CA GLU A 11 -47.62 11.56 34.21
C GLU A 11 -46.27 10.85 34.43
N ILE A 12 -46.21 9.88 35.34
CA ILE A 12 -45.03 9.03 35.55
C ILE A 12 -44.68 8.30 34.26
N THR A 13 -45.67 7.66 33.60
CA THR A 13 -45.38 6.94 32.34
C THR A 13 -44.91 7.88 31.23
N ARG A 14 -45.46 9.10 31.16
CA ARG A 14 -45.06 10.13 30.20
C ARG A 14 -43.61 10.56 30.44
N LEU A 15 -43.25 10.85 31.68
CA LEU A 15 -41.89 11.26 32.07
C LEU A 15 -40.89 10.12 31.89
N SER A 16 -41.21 8.89 32.28
CA SER A 16 -40.34 7.72 32.06
C SER A 16 -40.09 7.48 30.57
N LYS A 17 -41.13 7.57 29.72
CA LYS A 17 -40.98 7.47 28.26
C LYS A 17 -40.13 8.60 27.70
N LYS A 18 -40.29 9.83 28.22
CA LYS A 18 -39.49 10.98 27.80
C LYS A 18 -38.01 10.80 28.16
N ALA A 19 -37.71 10.39 29.40
CA ALA A 19 -36.36 10.14 29.86
C ALA A 19 -35.68 9.01 29.07
N ALA A 20 -36.38 7.90 28.85
CA ALA A 20 -35.88 6.79 28.04
C ALA A 20 -35.58 7.22 26.59
N ARG A 21 -36.45 8.02 25.97
CA ARG A 21 -36.19 8.55 24.62
C ARG A 21 -35.00 9.49 24.59
N GLN A 22 -34.86 10.36 25.58
CA GLN A 22 -33.72 11.28 25.66
C GLN A 22 -32.38 10.56 25.79
N SER A 23 -32.33 9.43 26.51
CA SER A 23 -31.10 8.64 26.62
C SER A 23 -30.82 7.80 25.37
N THR A 24 -31.83 7.24 24.69
CA THR A 24 -31.61 6.34 23.54
C THR A 24 -31.56 7.03 22.19
N ALA A 25 -32.19 8.18 22.01
CA ALA A 25 -32.28 8.86 20.71
C ALA A 25 -30.90 9.24 20.12
N PRO A 26 -29.93 9.78 20.90
CA PRO A 26 -28.59 10.08 20.39
C PRO A 26 -27.86 8.81 19.93
N LEU A 27 -27.99 7.71 20.68
CA LEU A 27 -27.38 6.42 20.33
C LEU A 27 -27.97 5.84 19.04
N GLN A 28 -29.29 5.93 18.87
CA GLN A 28 -29.95 5.50 17.62
C GLN A 28 -29.51 6.35 16.43
N ALA A 29 -29.41 7.67 16.60
CA ALA A 29 -28.91 8.58 15.57
C ALA A 29 -27.45 8.28 15.19
N ALA A 30 -26.57 8.09 16.18
CA ALA A 30 -25.18 7.71 15.96
C ALA A 30 -25.07 6.35 15.23
N SER A 31 -25.82 5.34 15.66
CA SER A 31 -25.87 4.03 14.99
C SER A 31 -26.33 4.12 13.54
N SER A 32 -27.34 4.96 13.25
CA SER A 32 -27.78 5.20 11.88
C SER A 32 -26.68 5.86 11.03
N SER A 33 -26.05 6.91 11.56
CA SER A 33 -24.94 7.60 10.88
C SER A 33 -23.76 6.66 10.60
N GLN A 34 -23.36 5.86 11.58
CA GLN A 34 -22.30 4.86 11.43
C GLN A 34 -22.63 3.81 10.38
N ARG A 35 -23.88 3.32 10.33
CA ARG A 35 -24.30 2.37 9.28
C ARG A 35 -24.19 2.98 7.87
N HIS A 36 -24.54 4.26 7.71
CA HIS A 36 -24.35 4.97 6.45
C HIS A 36 -22.87 5.14 6.10
N GLN A 37 -22.03 5.55 7.06
CA GLN A 37 -20.59 5.68 6.84
C GLN A 37 -19.95 4.33 6.47
N LEU A 38 -20.30 3.25 7.14
CA LEU A 38 -19.84 1.89 6.82
C LEU A 38 -20.26 1.47 5.42
N ALA A 39 -21.49 1.77 5.00
CA ALA A 39 -21.96 1.46 3.65
C ALA A 39 -21.15 2.24 2.58
N THR A 40 -20.91 3.54 2.81
CA THR A 40 -20.09 4.38 1.94
C THR A 40 -18.66 3.87 1.85
N LEU A 41 -18.02 3.55 2.98
CA LEU A 41 -16.66 3.01 3.03
C LEU A 41 -16.56 1.68 2.31
N LYS A 42 -17.49 0.75 2.55
CA LYS A 42 -17.52 -0.55 1.83
C LYS A 42 -17.64 -0.35 0.33
N LYS A 43 -18.47 0.60 -0.11
CA LYS A 43 -18.61 0.94 -1.54
C LYS A 43 -17.31 1.50 -2.12
N GLN A 44 -16.65 2.41 -1.40
CA GLN A 44 -15.36 2.98 -1.82
C GLN A 44 -14.26 1.91 -1.90
N VAL A 45 -14.16 1.03 -0.89
CA VAL A 45 -13.22 -0.10 -0.91
C VAL A 45 -13.48 -0.99 -2.11
N HIS A 46 -14.73 -1.34 -2.39
CA HIS A 46 -15.07 -2.16 -3.55
C HIS A 46 -14.67 -1.50 -4.88
N VAL A 47 -14.90 -0.20 -5.03
CA VAL A 47 -14.48 0.55 -6.23
C VAL A 47 -12.97 0.54 -6.38
N LEU A 48 -12.21 0.81 -5.30
CA LEU A 48 -10.75 0.77 -5.31
C LEU A 48 -10.21 -0.63 -5.62
N GLU A 49 -10.81 -1.68 -5.06
CA GLU A 49 -10.45 -3.07 -5.38
C GLU A 49 -10.66 -3.38 -6.87
N GLN A 50 -11.77 -2.92 -7.45
CA GLN A 50 -12.01 -3.06 -8.89
C GLN A 50 -11.00 -2.27 -9.72
N GLU A 51 -10.63 -1.05 -9.32
CA GLU A 51 -9.61 -0.25 -9.99
C GLU A 51 -8.23 -0.92 -9.92
N VAL A 52 -7.84 -1.42 -8.75
CA VAL A 52 -6.61 -2.20 -8.58
C VAL A 52 -6.64 -3.45 -9.44
N ALA A 53 -7.77 -4.17 -9.52
CA ALA A 53 -7.90 -5.33 -10.39
C ALA A 53 -7.77 -4.96 -11.88
N LYS A 54 -8.38 -3.84 -12.31
CA LYS A 54 -8.23 -3.31 -13.68
C LYS A 54 -6.79 -2.94 -13.98
N LEU A 55 -6.12 -2.22 -13.07
CA LEU A 55 -4.71 -1.83 -13.21
C LEU A 55 -3.81 -3.07 -13.25
N ARG A 56 -4.01 -4.04 -12.36
CA ARG A 56 -3.29 -5.32 -12.39
C ARG A 56 -3.50 -6.07 -13.70
N ARG A 57 -4.72 -6.06 -14.25
CA ARG A 57 -4.99 -6.66 -15.57
C ARG A 57 -4.30 -5.89 -16.69
N LEU A 58 -4.25 -4.56 -16.63
CA LEU A 58 -3.53 -3.74 -17.61
C LEU A 58 -2.03 -3.99 -17.53
N VAL A 59 -1.45 -4.04 -16.34
CA VAL A 59 -0.04 -4.38 -16.12
C VAL A 59 0.25 -5.83 -16.54
N GLY A 60 -0.64 -6.78 -16.24
CA GLY A 60 -0.53 -8.16 -16.70
C GLY A 60 -0.67 -8.28 -18.21
N LYS A 61 -1.49 -7.44 -18.84
CA LYS A 61 -1.65 -7.39 -20.30
C LYS A 61 -0.46 -6.69 -20.97
N THR A 62 0.11 -5.65 -20.39
CA THR A 62 1.38 -5.09 -20.90
C THR A 62 2.53 -6.06 -20.70
N ALA A 63 2.55 -6.85 -19.62
CA ALA A 63 3.50 -7.94 -19.43
C ALA A 63 3.27 -9.10 -20.43
N ALA A 64 2.03 -9.42 -20.79
CA ALA A 64 1.70 -10.44 -21.79
C ALA A 64 1.90 -9.98 -23.24
N VAL A 65 1.73 -8.68 -23.53
CA VAL A 65 2.14 -8.05 -24.80
C VAL A 65 3.66 -7.89 -24.87
N ALA A 66 4.34 -7.87 -23.72
CA ALA A 66 5.79 -8.00 -23.59
C ALA A 66 6.28 -9.46 -23.46
N ALA A 67 5.45 -10.45 -23.82
CA ALA A 67 5.97 -11.75 -24.22
C ALA A 67 6.53 -11.60 -25.65
N PRO A 68 7.82 -11.83 -25.88
CA PRO A 68 8.48 -11.38 -27.10
C PRO A 68 8.03 -12.21 -28.29
N SER A 69 7.43 -11.56 -29.29
CA SER A 69 7.66 -12.01 -30.66
C SER A 69 9.13 -11.75 -30.94
N THR A 70 9.89 -12.82 -31.14
CA THR A 70 11.23 -12.79 -31.72
C THR A 70 11.23 -11.93 -32.98
N ALA A 71 11.82 -10.73 -32.89
CA ALA A 71 12.64 -10.04 -33.89
C ALA A 71 12.85 -8.55 -33.49
N GLU A 72 14.09 -8.23 -33.07
CA GLU A 72 14.81 -6.94 -33.21
C GLU A 72 14.20 -5.69 -32.52
N ASP A 73 14.73 -5.03 -31.49
CA ASP A 73 16.04 -4.93 -30.84
C ASP A 73 15.83 -4.94 -29.30
N GLY A 74 15.96 -6.10 -28.67
CA GLY A 74 15.97 -6.20 -27.22
C GLY A 74 17.37 -5.91 -26.71
N GLU A 75 17.58 -4.75 -26.10
CA GLU A 75 18.79 -4.48 -25.34
C GLU A 75 18.83 -5.45 -24.16
N LYS A 76 19.41 -6.63 -24.37
CA LYS A 76 19.72 -7.62 -23.33
C LYS A 76 20.42 -6.84 -22.24
N VAL A 77 19.73 -6.62 -21.11
CA VAL A 77 20.29 -5.87 -19.99
C VAL A 77 21.46 -6.68 -19.43
N ARG A 78 22.64 -6.45 -19.99
CA ARG A 78 23.88 -7.06 -19.55
C ARG A 78 24.23 -6.43 -18.20
N PHE A 79 24.50 -7.29 -17.23
CA PHE A 79 25.07 -6.86 -15.97
C PHE A 79 26.52 -6.43 -16.21
N SER A 80 26.88 -5.27 -15.66
CA SER A 80 28.26 -4.78 -15.63
C SER A 80 28.54 -4.23 -14.24
N ALA A 81 29.63 -4.69 -13.61
CA ALA A 81 30.04 -4.23 -12.29
C ALA A 81 30.31 -2.72 -12.27
N LYS A 82 30.91 -2.18 -13.33
CA LYS A 82 31.10 -0.73 -13.52
C LYS A 82 29.77 0.03 -13.56
N GLY A 83 28.77 -0.54 -14.23
CA GLY A 83 27.41 0.02 -14.29
C GLY A 83 26.71 0.03 -12.93
N LEU A 84 26.90 -1.04 -12.14
CA LEU A 84 26.38 -1.12 -10.77
C LEU A 84 27.00 -0.06 -9.86
N LYS A 85 28.33 0.08 -9.87
CA LYS A 85 29.06 1.08 -9.08
C LYS A 85 28.67 2.51 -9.46
N SER A 86 28.52 2.78 -10.75
CA SER A 86 28.04 4.07 -11.26
C SER A 86 26.60 4.36 -10.81
N LEU A 87 25.70 3.37 -10.89
CA LEU A 87 24.32 3.50 -10.42
C LEU A 87 24.26 3.80 -8.91
N ARG A 88 25.03 3.07 -8.11
CA ARG A 88 25.09 3.28 -6.65
C ARG A 88 25.65 4.65 -6.30
N SER A 89 26.72 5.08 -6.98
CA SER A 89 27.30 6.42 -6.81
C SER A 89 26.32 7.52 -7.23
N ARG A 90 25.60 7.32 -8.34
CA ARG A 90 24.58 8.26 -8.81
C ARG A 90 23.42 8.38 -7.83
N LEU A 91 23.05 7.29 -7.15
CA LEU A 91 22.00 7.29 -6.13
C LEU A 91 22.50 7.76 -4.75
N GLY A 92 23.82 7.78 -4.51
CA GLY A 92 24.44 8.18 -3.25
C GLY A 92 24.21 7.19 -2.13
N LEU A 93 24.17 5.89 -2.45
CA LEU A 93 23.83 4.82 -1.50
C LEU A 93 25.05 4.03 -1.04
N SER A 94 25.02 3.58 0.21
CA SER A 94 25.94 2.55 0.69
C SER A 94 25.63 1.21 0.01
N ALA A 95 26.58 0.28 -0.01
CA ALA A 95 26.34 -1.06 -0.55
C ALA A 95 25.30 -1.83 0.27
N GLU A 96 25.22 -1.55 1.58
CA GLU A 96 24.22 -2.13 2.47
C GLU A 96 22.81 -1.64 2.17
N ASP A 97 22.63 -0.33 2.02
CA ASP A 97 21.32 0.24 1.69
C ASP A 97 20.88 -0.13 0.29
N PHE A 98 21.83 -0.19 -0.65
CA PHE A 98 21.57 -0.73 -1.97
C PHE A 98 21.11 -2.19 -1.88
N GLY A 99 21.80 -3.01 -1.08
CA GLY A 99 21.44 -4.40 -0.82
C GLY A 99 20.03 -4.54 -0.24
N LYS A 100 19.69 -3.76 0.80
CA LYS A 100 18.34 -3.73 1.40
C LYS A 100 17.27 -3.45 0.36
N LEU A 101 17.53 -2.52 -0.56
CA LEU A 101 16.58 -2.12 -1.60
C LEU A 101 16.28 -3.25 -2.61
N ILE A 102 17.26 -4.10 -2.91
CA ILE A 102 17.11 -5.24 -3.83
C ILE A 102 16.91 -6.59 -3.11
N GLY A 103 16.86 -6.59 -1.78
CA GLY A 103 16.67 -7.80 -0.96
C GLY A 103 17.88 -8.72 -0.89
N VAL A 104 19.11 -8.20 -1.00
CA VAL A 104 20.35 -8.97 -0.75
C VAL A 104 21.23 -8.31 0.31
N THR A 105 22.21 -9.07 0.81
CA THR A 105 23.21 -8.53 1.74
C THR A 105 24.14 -7.53 1.05
N GLY A 106 24.64 -6.54 1.80
CA GLY A 106 25.65 -5.60 1.29
C GLY A 106 26.91 -6.30 0.78
N GLN A 107 27.29 -7.43 1.39
CA GLN A 107 28.41 -8.26 0.95
C GLN A 107 28.21 -8.81 -0.47
N SER A 108 26.99 -9.19 -0.85
CA SER A 108 26.68 -9.64 -2.21
C SER A 108 26.88 -8.52 -3.22
N VAL A 109 26.49 -7.28 -2.87
CA VAL A 109 26.69 -6.10 -3.71
C VAL A 109 28.18 -5.82 -3.90
N TYR A 110 28.99 -5.89 -2.84
CA TYR A 110 30.44 -5.75 -2.94
C TYR A 110 31.08 -6.83 -3.83
N ASN A 111 30.64 -8.08 -3.71
CA ASN A 111 31.16 -9.17 -4.52
C ASN A 111 30.83 -8.98 -6.01
N TRP A 112 29.67 -8.39 -6.33
CA TRP A 112 29.30 -8.05 -7.71
C TRP A 112 30.06 -6.84 -8.24
N GLU A 113 30.28 -5.80 -7.41
CA GLU A 113 31.11 -4.65 -7.78
C GLU A 113 32.57 -5.04 -8.00
N ALA A 114 33.06 -6.07 -7.30
CA ALA A 114 34.40 -6.61 -7.44
C ALA A 114 34.52 -7.74 -8.48
N GLU A 115 33.46 -8.01 -9.26
CA GLU A 115 33.41 -9.06 -10.30
C GLU A 115 33.72 -10.48 -9.79
N LYS A 116 33.65 -10.70 -8.46
CA LYS A 116 33.89 -12.01 -7.83
C LYS A 116 32.75 -12.98 -8.07
N THR A 117 31.52 -12.47 -8.19
CA THR A 117 30.33 -13.26 -8.45
C THR A 117 29.40 -12.53 -9.42
N VAL A 118 28.55 -13.30 -10.12
CA VAL A 118 27.58 -12.75 -11.06
C VAL A 118 26.18 -12.84 -10.45
N PRO A 119 25.39 -11.75 -10.44
CA PRO A 119 24.02 -11.77 -9.96
C PRO A 119 23.14 -12.71 -10.79
N ARG A 120 22.17 -13.36 -10.13
CA ARG A 120 21.16 -14.16 -10.82
C ARG A 120 20.28 -13.27 -11.70
N GLN A 121 19.64 -13.86 -12.72
CA GLN A 121 18.80 -13.11 -13.66
C GLN A 121 17.71 -12.27 -12.95
N SER A 122 17.11 -12.78 -11.88
CA SER A 122 16.14 -12.04 -11.06
C SER A 122 16.74 -10.78 -10.40
N GLN A 123 17.99 -10.86 -9.95
CA GLN A 123 18.73 -9.75 -9.34
C GLN A 123 19.18 -8.74 -10.40
N VAL A 124 19.55 -9.19 -11.60
CA VAL A 124 19.87 -8.31 -12.73
C VAL A 124 18.66 -7.46 -13.12
N VAL A 125 17.47 -8.06 -13.16
CA VAL A 125 16.20 -7.34 -13.43
C VAL A 125 15.90 -6.34 -12.30
N ALA A 126 16.10 -6.72 -11.04
CA ALA A 126 15.94 -5.80 -9.90
C ALA A 126 16.89 -4.59 -9.97
N ILE A 127 18.17 -4.81 -10.33
CA ILE A 127 19.16 -3.75 -10.54
C ILE A 127 18.77 -2.85 -11.73
N ALA A 128 18.25 -3.44 -12.81
CA ALA A 128 17.81 -2.71 -13.99
C ALA A 128 16.64 -1.76 -13.68
N ALA A 129 15.66 -2.23 -12.90
CA ALA A 129 14.52 -1.44 -12.48
C ALA A 129 14.93 -0.17 -11.70
N LEU A 130 16.04 -0.24 -10.96
CA LEU A 130 16.57 0.90 -10.20
C LEU A 130 17.27 1.96 -11.07
N ARG A 131 17.61 1.66 -12.34
CA ARG A 131 18.25 2.66 -13.21
C ARG A 131 17.36 3.85 -13.51
N GLY A 132 16.05 3.64 -13.61
CA GLY A 132 15.05 4.68 -13.87
C GLY A 132 14.59 5.45 -12.62
N VAL A 133 15.00 5.02 -11.42
CA VAL A 133 14.52 5.60 -10.16
C VAL A 133 15.43 6.77 -9.73
N GLY A 134 14.83 7.86 -9.28
CA GLY A 134 15.54 9.05 -8.79
C GLY A 134 15.97 8.95 -7.32
N LYS A 135 16.99 9.71 -6.93
CA LYS A 135 17.52 9.76 -5.54
C LYS A 135 16.42 9.92 -4.47
N LYS A 136 15.43 10.77 -4.73
CA LYS A 136 14.33 11.09 -3.79
C LYS A 136 13.43 9.88 -3.54
N GLU A 137 13.12 9.12 -4.59
CA GLU A 137 12.28 7.94 -4.49
C GLU A 137 13.01 6.77 -3.82
N VAL A 138 14.33 6.63 -4.06
CA VAL A 138 15.10 5.59 -3.38
C VAL A 138 15.21 5.85 -1.87
N LYS A 139 15.37 7.11 -1.45
CA LYS A 139 15.36 7.47 -0.02
C LYS A 139 14.01 7.17 0.63
N ALA A 140 12.90 7.53 -0.02
CA ALA A 140 11.56 7.22 0.48
C ALA A 140 11.33 5.71 0.63
N ARG A 141 11.80 4.90 -0.34
CA ARG A 141 11.73 3.44 -0.24
C ARG A 141 12.59 2.88 0.90
N LEU A 142 13.77 3.45 1.14
CA LEU A 142 14.61 3.06 2.27
C LEU A 142 13.99 3.44 3.61
N GLU A 143 13.37 4.62 3.72
CA GLU A 143 12.65 5.06 4.92
C GLU A 143 11.44 4.16 5.22
N GLN A 144 10.67 3.76 4.20
CA GLN A 144 9.57 2.81 4.34
C GLN A 144 10.05 1.43 4.81
N LEU A 145 11.19 0.95 4.29
CA LEU A 145 11.80 -0.31 4.71
C LEU A 145 12.38 -0.22 6.13
N ALA A 146 12.91 0.93 6.53
CA ALA A 146 13.43 1.17 7.88
C ALA A 146 12.32 1.31 8.93
N GLY A 147 11.14 1.83 8.56
CA GLY A 147 9.98 1.94 9.45
C GLY A 147 9.15 0.66 9.62
N GLN A 148 9.53 -0.43 8.95
CA GLN A 148 8.89 -1.75 9.06
C GLN A 148 9.65 -2.75 9.95
N GLY A 149 10.79 -2.35 10.54
CA GLY A 149 11.55 -3.15 11.52
C GLY A 149 11.40 -2.58 12.93
#